data_AF-A0A2W3Z788-F1
#
_entry.id   AF-A0A2W3Z788-F1
#
_cell.length_a   1.000
_cell.length_b   1.000
_cell.length_c   1.000
_cell.angle_alpha   90.00
_cell.angle_beta   90.00
_cell.angle_gamma   90.00
#
_symmetry.space_group_name_H-M   'P 1'
#
loop_
_entity.id
_entity.type
_entity.pdbx_description
1 polymer ?
#
loop_
_entity_poly.entity_id
_entity_poly.type
_entity_poly.pdbx_seq_one_letter_code
_entity_poly.pdbx_strand_id
1 'polypeptide(L)'
;MSKYFKLIRAIDTITTLNVASQKEGVTTYSHVRLKPGEKYELGDDKVFNQSLQNIQIERPYSQQLVKELMSLGVEYTESACKSCGGRIKKISYAAVEIIEE
;
A
#
# COMPACT_ATOMS: atom_id res chain seq x y z
N MET A 1 7.54 -4.92 -22.01
CA MET A 1 6.95 -3.89 -21.15
C MET A 1 7.52 -4.12 -19.76
N SER A 2 8.23 -3.13 -19.24
CA SER A 2 8.79 -3.19 -17.90
C SER A 2 7.70 -2.83 -16.90
N LYS A 3 7.58 -3.60 -15.83
CA LYS A 3 6.63 -3.30 -14.76
C LYS A 3 7.38 -2.78 -13.55
N TYR A 4 6.83 -1.74 -12.94
CA TYR A 4 7.38 -1.14 -11.73
C TYR A 4 6.33 -1.05 -10.65
N PHE A 5 6.79 -0.94 -9.42
CA PHE A 5 5.94 -0.60 -8.27
C PHE A 5 6.59 0.50 -7.45
N LYS A 6 5.76 1.30 -6.78
CA LYS A 6 6.21 2.36 -5.87
C LYS A 6 5.12 2.68 -4.85
N LEU A 7 5.48 3.42 -3.81
CA LEU A 7 4.48 4.00 -2.90
C LEU A 7 3.56 4.94 -3.66
N ILE A 8 2.27 4.92 -3.32
CA ILE A 8 1.33 5.90 -3.82
C ILE A 8 1.77 7.32 -3.42
N ARG A 9 1.42 8.31 -4.24
CA ARG A 9 1.84 9.71 -4.03
C ARG A 9 1.40 10.31 -2.70
N ALA A 10 0.33 9.80 -2.08
CA ALA A 10 -0.16 10.27 -0.78
C ALA A 10 0.73 9.86 0.40
N ILE A 11 1.76 9.03 0.17
CA ILE A 11 2.71 8.59 1.20
C ILE A 11 4.05 9.29 0.95
N ASP A 12 4.33 10.29 1.78
CA ASP A 12 5.52 11.16 1.71
C ASP A 12 6.67 10.71 2.63
N THR A 13 6.50 9.58 3.31
CA THR A 13 7.47 9.03 4.26
C THR A 13 7.93 7.64 3.86
N ILE A 14 9.18 7.32 4.22
CA ILE A 14 9.75 5.98 3.99
C ILE A 14 8.88 4.96 4.74
N THR A 15 8.39 3.96 4.00
CA THR A 15 7.44 2.98 4.52
C THR A 15 7.97 1.56 4.32
N THR A 16 7.95 0.77 5.38
CA THR A 16 8.27 -0.66 5.34
C THR A 16 6.97 -1.45 5.25
N LEU A 17 6.84 -2.28 4.23
CA LEU A 17 5.66 -3.10 3.97
C LEU A 17 5.98 -4.57 4.17
N ASN A 18 5.05 -5.28 4.82
CA ASN A 18 5.11 -6.74 4.95
C ASN A 18 4.65 -7.37 3.64
N VAL A 19 5.44 -8.28 3.09
CA VAL A 19 5.17 -8.92 1.80
C VAL A 19 5.34 -10.43 1.91
N ALA A 20 4.51 -11.17 1.19
CA ALA A 20 4.69 -12.59 0.95
C ALA A 20 5.34 -12.80 -0.41
N SER A 21 6.27 -13.75 -0.53
CA SER A 21 6.94 -14.10 -1.79
C SER A 21 7.09 -15.61 -1.90
N GLN A 22 7.29 -16.13 -3.10
CA GLN A 22 7.58 -17.54 -3.32
C GLN A 22 9.09 -17.77 -3.41
N LYS A 23 9.63 -18.62 -2.53
CA LYS A 23 11.03 -19.02 -2.53
C LYS A 23 11.12 -20.53 -2.49
N GLU A 24 11.75 -21.13 -3.50
CA GLU A 24 11.94 -22.59 -3.59
C GLU A 24 10.63 -23.39 -3.44
N GLY A 25 9.53 -22.86 -3.98
CA GLY A 25 8.19 -23.48 -3.90
C GLY A 25 7.44 -23.20 -2.58
N VAL A 26 8.04 -22.51 -1.61
CA VAL A 26 7.43 -22.19 -0.32
C VAL A 26 7.11 -20.69 -0.20
N THR A 27 5.94 -20.36 0.35
CA THR A 27 5.60 -18.98 0.68
C THR A 27 6.41 -18.49 1.88
N THR A 28 7.18 -17.43 1.69
CA THR A 28 8.01 -16.79 2.72
C THR A 28 7.50 -15.37 2.98
N TYR A 29 7.48 -14.94 4.24
CA TYR A 29 7.14 -13.58 4.62
C TYR A 29 8.40 -12.76 4.84
N SER A 30 8.44 -11.56 4.26
CA SER A 30 9.56 -10.64 4.34
C SER A 30 9.07 -9.19 4.38
N HIS A 31 10.01 -8.26 4.34
CA HIS A 31 9.72 -6.83 4.39
C HIS A 31 10.39 -6.14 3.21
N VAL A 32 9.67 -5.22 2.58
CA VAL A 32 10.22 -4.32 1.57
C VAL A 32 10.16 -2.89 2.09
N ARG A 33 11.27 -2.16 1.97
CA ARG A 33 11.37 -0.76 2.39
C ARG A 33 11.32 0.12 1.15
N LEU A 34 10.29 0.96 1.05
CA LEU A 34 10.06 1.82 -0.09
C LEU A 34 10.27 3.28 0.28
N LYS A 35 10.92 4.02 -0.62
CA LYS A 35 11.03 5.48 -0.51
C LYS A 35 9.96 6.17 -1.35
N PRO A 36 9.43 7.32 -0.90
CA PRO A 36 8.51 8.12 -1.69
C PRO A 36 9.09 8.49 -3.05
N GLY A 37 8.30 8.31 -4.11
CA GLY A 37 8.69 8.66 -5.48
C GLY A 37 9.69 7.72 -6.17
N GLU A 38 10.29 6.77 -5.45
CA GLU A 38 11.26 5.81 -6.01
C GLU A 38 10.53 4.64 -6.68
N LYS A 39 10.93 4.28 -7.90
CA LYS A 39 10.39 3.13 -8.65
C LYS A 39 11.26 1.90 -8.43
N TYR A 40 10.63 0.76 -8.23
CA TYR A 40 11.28 -0.54 -8.06
C TYR A 40 10.78 -1.49 -9.15
N GLU A 41 11.68 -2.29 -9.72
CA GLU A 41 11.31 -3.28 -10.73
C GLU A 41 10.41 -4.35 -10.13
N LEU A 42 9.30 -4.64 -10.82
CA LEU A 42 8.38 -5.70 -10.46
C LEU A 42 8.81 -6.99 -11.14
N GLY A 43 9.21 -7.99 -10.36
CA GLY A 43 9.58 -9.30 -10.86
C GLY A 43 8.38 -10.20 -11.22
N ASP A 44 8.66 -11.45 -11.56
CA ASP A 44 7.66 -12.43 -12.00
C ASP A 44 7.00 -13.22 -10.84
N ASP A 45 7.42 -13.00 -9.60
CA ASP A 45 6.84 -13.66 -8.43
C ASP A 45 5.40 -13.20 -8.22
N LYS A 46 4.45 -14.06 -8.61
CA LYS A 46 3.01 -13.79 -8.51
C LYS A 46 2.56 -13.60 -7.06
N VAL A 47 3.16 -14.31 -6.11
CA VAL A 47 2.80 -14.19 -4.68
C VAL A 47 3.22 -12.82 -4.17
N PHE A 48 4.43 -12.38 -4.54
CA PHE A 48 4.93 -11.04 -4.25
C PHE A 48 4.06 -9.95 -4.86
N ASN A 49 3.76 -10.06 -6.15
CA ASN A 49 2.95 -9.07 -6.87
C ASN A 49 1.54 -8.95 -6.27
N GLN A 50 0.91 -10.09 -5.96
CA GLN A 50 -0.39 -10.11 -5.30
C GLN A 50 -0.32 -9.55 -3.87
N SER A 51 0.74 -9.87 -3.13
CA SER A 51 0.97 -9.33 -1.80
C SER A 51 1.05 -7.80 -1.85
N LEU A 52 1.80 -7.21 -2.79
CA LEU A 52 1.90 -5.76 -2.95
C LEU A 52 0.55 -5.11 -3.24
N GLN A 53 -0.23 -5.68 -4.16
CA GLN A 53 -1.53 -5.14 -4.57
C GLN A 53 -2.56 -5.15 -3.42
N ASN A 54 -2.45 -6.12 -2.51
CA ASN A 54 -3.39 -6.27 -1.40
C ASN A 54 -3.02 -5.46 -0.16
N ILE A 55 -1.85 -4.82 -0.12
CA ILE A 55 -1.42 -4.08 1.06
C ILE A 55 -2.22 -2.78 1.19
N GLN A 56 -2.91 -2.70 2.31
CA GLN A 56 -3.69 -1.54 2.74
C GLN A 56 -3.00 -0.89 3.94
N ILE A 57 -2.96 0.44 3.98
CA ILE A 57 -2.55 1.22 5.14
C ILE A 57 -3.79 1.83 5.78
N GLU A 58 -3.89 1.66 7.09
CA GLU A 58 -4.90 2.33 7.90
C GLU A 58 -4.31 3.57 8.59
N ARG A 59 -5.00 4.70 8.49
CA ARG A 59 -4.71 5.91 9.26
C ARG A 59 -5.96 6.42 9.98
N PRO A 60 -5.82 7.12 11.11
CA PRO A 60 -6.93 7.88 11.67
C PRO A 60 -7.52 8.81 10.62
N TYR A 61 -8.84 8.96 10.62
CA TYR A 61 -9.51 9.87 9.72
C TYR A 61 -9.03 11.31 9.92
N SER A 62 -8.67 11.97 8.83
CA SER A 62 -8.48 13.42 8.80
C SER A 62 -9.04 13.98 7.50
N GLN A 63 -9.68 15.14 7.56
CA GLN A 63 -10.20 15.80 6.35
C GLN A 63 -9.08 16.15 5.37
N GLN A 64 -7.87 16.44 5.88
CA GLN A 64 -6.70 16.72 5.05
C GLN A 64 -6.32 15.50 4.20
N LEU A 65 -6.19 14.32 4.83
CA LEU A 65 -5.84 13.08 4.14
C LEU A 65 -6.91 12.69 3.11
N VAL A 66 -8.20 12.85 3.45
CA VAL A 66 -9.29 12.61 2.49
C VAL A 66 -9.13 13.50 1.24
N LYS A 67 -8.94 14.81 1.44
CA LYS A 67 -8.77 15.75 0.33
C LYS A 67 -7.56 15.41 -0.55
N GLU A 68 -6.48 14.97 0.07
CA GLU A 68 -5.26 14.55 -0.63
C GLU A 68 -5.48 13.25 -1.43
N LEU A 69 -6.08 12.21 -0.83
CA LEU A 69 -6.40 10.98 -1.54
C LEU A 69 -7.34 11.25 -2.72
N MET A 70 -8.37 12.08 -2.51
CA MET A 70 -9.30 12.48 -3.57
C MET A 70 -8.61 13.27 -4.69
N SER A 71 -7.72 14.23 -4.37
CA SER A 71 -7.03 15.02 -5.39
C SER A 71 -6.04 14.19 -6.22
N LEU A 72 -5.52 13.11 -5.64
CA LEU A 72 -4.66 12.14 -6.30
C LEU A 72 -5.42 11.01 -7.01
N GLY A 73 -6.75 10.99 -6.94
CA GLY A 73 -7.58 9.92 -7.52
C GLY A 73 -7.39 8.56 -6.84
N VAL A 74 -6.93 8.54 -5.59
CA VAL A 74 -6.72 7.31 -4.81
C VAL A 74 -8.01 6.90 -4.12
N GLU A 75 -8.49 5.70 -4.42
CA GLU A 75 -9.63 5.11 -3.73
C GLU A 75 -9.29 4.78 -2.28
N TYR A 76 -10.25 5.01 -1.38
CA TYR A 76 -10.12 4.73 0.04
C TYR A 76 -11.47 4.29 0.62
N THR A 77 -11.40 3.63 1.78
CA THR A 77 -12.58 3.25 2.56
C THR A 77 -12.55 3.91 3.94
N GLU A 78 -13.71 4.32 4.43
CA GLU A 78 -13.87 4.81 5.80
C GLU A 78 -14.48 3.72 6.67
N SER A 79 -13.91 3.49 7.84
CA SER A 79 -14.46 2.55 8.82
C SER A 79 -14.39 3.10 10.24
N ALA A 80 -15.36 2.72 11.07
CA ALA A 80 -15.30 3.01 12.49
C ALA A 80 -14.47 1.94 13.21
N CYS A 81 -13.55 2.37 14.08
CA CYS A 81 -12.71 1.46 14.84
C CYS A 81 -13.56 0.65 15.83
N LYS A 82 -13.70 -0.64 15.58
CA LYS A 82 -14.45 -1.57 16.45
C LYS A 82 -13.84 -1.65 17.86
N SER A 83 -12.51 -1.69 17.95
CA SER A 83 -11.78 -1.77 19.23
C SER A 83 -11.92 -0.52 20.10
N CYS A 84 -12.31 0.62 19.53
CA CYS A 84 -12.54 1.87 20.26
C CYS A 84 -14.04 2.18 20.46
N GLY A 85 -14.91 1.18 20.31
CA GLY A 85 -16.37 1.36 20.42
C GLY A 85 -16.94 2.31 19.37
N GLY A 86 -16.31 2.42 18.19
CA GLY A 86 -16.75 3.27 17.09
C GLY A 86 -16.40 4.76 17.23
N ARG A 87 -15.70 5.17 18.30
CA ARG A 87 -15.35 6.59 18.54
C ARG A 87 -14.35 7.17 17.55
N ILE A 88 -13.49 6.32 16.97
CA ILE A 88 -12.44 6.75 16.05
C ILE A 88 -12.80 6.28 14.65
N LYS A 89 -12.85 7.21 13.68
CA LYS A 89 -12.92 6.87 12.26
C LYS A 89 -11.51 6.62 11.73
N LYS A 90 -11.39 5.66 10.82
CA LYS A 90 -10.17 5.31 10.10
C LYS A 90 -10.42 5.39 8.61
N ILE A 91 -9.35 5.67 7.89
CA ILE A 91 -9.29 5.61 6.43
C ILE A 91 -8.31 4.49 6.07
N SER A 92 -8.72 3.60 5.17
CA SER A 92 -7.89 2.53 4.60
C SER A 92 -7.72 2.75 3.10
N TYR A 93 -6.49 2.68 2.61
CA TYR A 93 -6.15 2.86 1.19
C TYR A 93 -4.95 1.99 0.77
N ALA A 94 -4.81 1.76 -0.53
CA ALA A 94 -3.71 0.99 -1.09
C ALA A 94 -2.36 1.69 -0.86
N ALA A 95 -1.34 0.96 -0.42
CA ALA A 95 -0.02 1.54 -0.17
C ALA A 95 0.81 1.71 -1.44
N VAL A 96 0.58 0.87 -2.45
CA VAL A 96 1.44 0.70 -3.62
C VAL A 96 0.62 0.88 -4.89
N GLU A 97 1.20 1.57 -5.87
CA GLU A 97 0.72 1.59 -7.26
C GLU A 97 1.65 0.79 -8.17
N ILE A 98 1.06 0.07 -9.13
CA ILE A 98 1.77 -0.71 -10.15
C ILE A 98 1.74 0.07 -11.47
N ILE A 99 2.89 0.21 -12.13
CA ILE A 99 3.08 1.01 -13.35
C ILE A 99 3.57 0.09 -14.47
N GLU A 100 2.95 0.19 -15.64
CA GLU A 100 3.37 -0.53 -16.86
C GLU A 100 3.97 0.46 -17.86
N GLU A 101 5.20 0.18 -18.33
CA GLU A 101 5.95 0.99 -19.31
C GLU A 101 6.41 0.16 -20.52
#